data_AF-A0A497HCI9-F1
#
_entry.id   AF-A0A497HCI9-F1
#
_cell.length_a   1.000
_cell.length_b   1.000
_cell.length_c   1.000
_cell.angle_alpha   90.00
_cell.angle_beta   90.00
_cell.angle_gamma   90.00
#
_symmetry.space_group_name_H-M   'P 1'
#
loop_
_entity.id
_entity.type
_entity.pdbx_description
1 polymer ?
#
loop_
_entity_poly.entity_id
_entity_poly.type
_entity_poly.pdbx_seq_one_letter_code
_entity_poly.pdbx_strand_id
1 'polypeptide(L)'
;MNPRFIFYDVYANLKQWFRNRSSVFWSLLFPILLILLFGSIFSGSNDITYTIAIQDLDDSTYSHLLIDILENISIIDIKNVDKNENITSYMLDNDLPAAIVIPNGFGEDLNDIILNPISTTNLSFYYDPARGDTVDVIKTVLQSTLYEINMQLTGGRKIIGLNEKIAAGENLSYIDFFLPGMIGFTIMTSSIYGSIERNTKYRKNGILRKLLTTPVNKTEWLLAKMLFMLFLSFLSTIIILIVGWIVFNLHVHLDIFTVILVISTSFLFSGIGMIISRFVKEEETADMAGGAITFPMMFLAGTFFPLEIMPEFLQMFAKILPLYYVNEGFRNAMIYMDIDKTLYFTGFVVLFAIIFFIIGAILINWREE
;
A
#
# COMPACT_ATOMS: atom_id res chain seq x y z
N MET A 1 -16.91 -23.52 -28.77
CA MET A 1 -16.47 -22.21 -28.26
C MET A 1 -16.56 -21.19 -29.39
N ASN A 2 -17.56 -20.31 -29.36
CA ASN A 2 -17.78 -19.27 -30.37
C ASN A 2 -17.13 -17.94 -29.94
N PRO A 3 -15.96 -17.56 -30.48
CA PRO A 3 -15.23 -16.36 -30.06
C PRO A 3 -16.00 -15.06 -30.38
N ARG A 4 -16.85 -15.06 -31.41
CA ARG A 4 -17.68 -13.88 -31.75
C ARG A 4 -18.69 -13.58 -30.65
N PHE A 5 -19.32 -14.62 -30.10
CA PHE A 5 -20.27 -14.45 -28.99
C PHE A 5 -19.57 -13.82 -27.78
N ILE A 6 -18.41 -14.37 -27.39
CA ILE A 6 -17.63 -13.87 -26.25
C ILE A 6 -17.31 -12.39 -26.44
N PHE A 7 -16.81 -12.00 -27.61
CA PHE A 7 -16.49 -10.61 -27.92
C PHE A 7 -17.71 -9.68 -27.82
N TYR A 8 -18.84 -10.05 -28.42
CA TYR A 8 -20.05 -9.21 -28.40
C TYR A 8 -20.68 -9.12 -27.01
N ASP A 9 -20.64 -10.18 -26.22
CA ASP A 9 -21.10 -10.14 -24.83
C ASP A 9 -20.20 -9.22 -24.00
N VAL A 10 -18.87 -9.35 -24.09
CA VAL A 10 -17.93 -8.41 -23.42
C VAL A 10 -18.21 -6.97 -23.82
N TYR A 11 -18.36 -6.68 -25.11
CA TYR A 11 -18.69 -5.35 -25.62
C TYR A 11 -20.03 -4.82 -25.08
N ALA A 12 -21.06 -5.66 -25.02
CA ALA A 12 -22.36 -5.29 -24.47
C ALA A 12 -22.25 -4.95 -22.97
N ASN A 13 -21.47 -5.71 -22.19
CA ASN A 13 -21.26 -5.44 -20.77
C ASN A 13 -20.46 -4.15 -20.54
N LEU A 14 -19.45 -3.86 -21.38
CA LEU A 14 -18.76 -2.57 -21.38
C LEU A 14 -19.74 -1.42 -21.58
N LYS A 15 -20.56 -1.51 -22.62
CA LYS A 15 -21.55 -0.47 -22.92
C LYS A 15 -22.58 -0.32 -21.80
N GLN A 16 -23.01 -1.42 -21.18
CA GLN A 16 -23.95 -1.38 -20.06
C GLN A 16 -23.31 -0.72 -18.83
N TRP A 17 -22.07 -1.08 -18.51
CA TRP A 17 -21.34 -0.53 -17.38
C TRP A 17 -21.10 0.97 -17.54
N PHE A 18 -20.60 1.43 -18.69
CA PHE A 18 -20.43 2.87 -18.97
C PHE A 18 -21.75 3.67 -18.91
N ARG A 19 -22.88 3.03 -19.21
CA ARG A 19 -24.21 3.67 -19.11
C ARG A 19 -24.74 3.70 -17.68
N ASN A 20 -24.29 2.81 -16.79
CA ASN A 20 -24.68 2.80 -15.39
C ASN A 20 -23.72 3.68 -14.57
N ARG A 21 -24.10 4.95 -14.38
CA ARG A 21 -23.31 5.94 -13.64
C ARG A 21 -22.94 5.46 -12.22
N SER A 22 -23.83 4.72 -11.56
CA SER A 22 -23.57 4.17 -10.22
C SER A 22 -22.44 3.14 -10.26
N SER A 23 -22.48 2.18 -11.20
CA SER A 23 -21.43 1.18 -11.36
C SER A 23 -20.08 1.81 -11.67
N VAL A 24 -20.03 2.81 -12.55
CA VAL A 24 -18.78 3.52 -12.88
C VAL A 24 -18.24 4.27 -11.67
N PHE A 25 -19.10 4.97 -10.94
CA PHE A 25 -18.71 5.69 -9.71
C PHE A 25 -18.08 4.75 -8.69
N TRP A 26 -18.75 3.66 -8.34
CA TRP A 26 -18.28 2.74 -7.29
C TRP A 26 -17.04 1.93 -7.71
N SER A 27 -16.94 1.55 -8.99
CA SER A 27 -15.80 0.74 -9.46
C SER A 27 -14.55 1.54 -9.81
N LEU A 28 -14.66 2.83 -10.15
CA LEU A 28 -13.50 3.67 -10.50
C LEU A 28 -13.35 4.89 -9.60
N LEU A 29 -14.39 5.70 -9.44
CA LEU A 29 -14.26 7.01 -8.78
C LEU A 29 -14.10 6.91 -7.27
N PHE A 30 -14.80 5.95 -6.65
CA PHE A 30 -14.75 5.76 -5.20
C PHE A 30 -13.35 5.35 -4.69
N PRO A 31 -12.65 4.35 -5.29
CA PRO A 31 -11.26 4.06 -4.93
C PRO A 31 -10.32 5.27 -5.07
N ILE A 32 -10.48 6.07 -6.12
CA ILE A 32 -9.67 7.28 -6.34
C ILE A 32 -9.94 8.30 -5.22
N LEU A 33 -11.20 8.50 -4.85
CA LEU A 33 -11.56 9.40 -3.75
C LEU A 33 -10.92 8.94 -2.43
N LEU A 34 -10.95 7.63 -2.14
CA LEU A 34 -10.28 7.08 -0.97
C LEU A 34 -8.76 7.27 -1.03
N ILE A 35 -8.15 7.07 -2.20
CA ILE A 35 -6.71 7.32 -2.41
C ILE A 35 -6.37 8.78 -2.14
N LEU A 36 -7.14 9.73 -2.68
CA LEU A 36 -6.92 11.15 -2.45
C LEU A 36 -7.14 11.54 -0.98
N LEU A 37 -8.19 11.01 -0.34
CA LEU A 37 -8.54 11.33 1.04
C LEU A 37 -7.53 10.74 2.03
N PHE A 38 -7.33 9.42 2.02
CA PHE A 38 -6.41 8.78 2.94
C PHE A 38 -4.96 9.12 2.60
N GLY A 39 -4.64 9.22 1.31
CA GLY A 39 -3.34 9.68 0.88
C GLY A 39 -3.03 11.06 1.44
N SER A 40 -3.90 12.05 1.29
CA SER A 40 -3.64 13.41 1.81
C SER A 40 -3.65 13.52 3.34
N ILE A 41 -4.48 12.74 4.04
CA ILE A 41 -4.55 12.77 5.51
C ILE A 41 -3.32 12.13 6.14
N PHE A 42 -2.85 11.02 5.58
CA PHE A 42 -1.80 10.21 6.18
C PHE A 42 -0.43 10.41 5.52
N SER A 43 -0.32 11.16 4.42
CA SER A 43 0.97 11.60 3.85
C SER A 43 1.53 12.88 4.49
N GLY A 44 0.93 13.37 5.58
CA GLY A 44 1.36 14.58 6.31
C GLY A 44 1.04 14.46 7.80
N SER A 45 2.06 14.57 8.65
CA SER A 45 2.03 14.24 10.08
C SER A 45 1.45 15.35 10.97
N ASN A 46 0.76 14.95 12.06
CA ASN A 46 0.40 15.76 13.22
C ASN A 46 0.91 15.08 14.51
N ASP A 47 1.54 15.88 15.39
CA ASP A 47 1.79 15.76 16.83
C ASP A 47 2.21 14.40 17.43
N ILE A 48 3.50 14.05 17.35
CA ILE A 48 4.17 13.03 18.20
C ILE A 48 5.58 13.52 18.57
N THR A 49 6.02 13.28 19.82
CA THR A 49 7.43 13.44 20.26
C THR A 49 8.28 12.28 19.75
N TYR A 50 9.45 12.56 19.16
CA TYR A 50 10.30 11.55 18.51
C TYR A 50 11.56 11.26 19.31
N THR A 51 11.74 10.02 19.78
CA THR A 51 12.99 9.62 20.44
C THR A 51 14.06 9.28 19.39
N ILE A 52 15.23 9.93 19.47
CA ILE A 52 16.39 9.67 18.60
C ILE A 52 17.62 9.29 19.42
N ALA A 53 18.53 8.52 18.84
CA ALA A 53 19.83 8.25 19.47
C ALA A 53 20.86 9.32 19.11
N ILE A 54 21.75 9.66 20.04
CA ILE A 54 22.94 10.47 19.75
C ILE A 54 24.18 9.72 20.22
N GLN A 55 25.17 9.66 19.34
CA GLN A 55 26.50 9.12 19.63
C GLN A 55 27.55 10.22 19.40
N ASP A 56 28.12 10.72 20.48
CA ASP A 56 29.17 11.73 20.43
C ASP A 56 30.55 11.07 20.42
N LEU A 57 31.22 11.04 19.26
CA LEU A 57 32.59 10.52 19.15
C LEU A 57 33.67 11.58 19.40
N ASP A 58 33.29 12.86 19.50
CA ASP A 58 34.20 14.01 19.60
C ASP A 58 34.42 14.44 21.04
N ASP A 59 33.33 14.52 21.83
CA ASP A 59 33.37 14.85 23.27
C ASP A 59 34.05 16.22 23.53
N SER A 60 33.70 17.19 22.69
CA SER A 60 34.21 18.56 22.73
C SER A 60 33.16 19.53 23.24
N THR A 61 33.58 20.76 23.58
CA THR A 61 32.65 21.83 23.97
C THR A 61 31.60 22.11 22.89
N TYR A 62 31.96 21.97 21.61
CA TYR A 62 31.02 22.19 20.50
C TYR A 62 30.06 21.01 20.30
N SER A 63 30.49 19.78 20.55
CA SER A 63 29.59 18.61 20.48
C SER A 63 28.55 18.66 21.61
N HIS A 64 28.95 18.97 22.85
CA HIS A 64 28.00 19.13 23.96
C HIS A 64 27.01 20.28 23.74
N LEU A 65 27.46 21.43 23.24
CA LEU A 65 26.57 22.55 22.94
C LEU A 65 25.53 22.19 21.87
N LEU A 66 25.92 21.42 20.86
CA LEU A 66 24.99 20.90 19.86
C LEU A 66 23.96 19.95 20.50
N ILE A 67 24.39 19.05 21.38
CA ILE A 67 23.49 18.13 22.11
C ILE A 67 22.51 18.92 22.97
N ASP A 68 22.98 19.91 23.74
CA ASP A 68 22.12 20.76 24.58
C ASP A 68 21.05 21.49 23.76
N ILE A 69 21.39 21.97 22.56
CA ILE A 69 20.41 22.60 21.66
C ILE A 69 19.36 21.59 21.23
N LEU A 70 19.76 20.37 20.89
CA LEU A 70 18.85 19.32 20.46
C LEU A 70 17.96 18.81 21.60
N GLU A 71 18.47 18.71 22.83
CA GLU A 71 17.72 18.32 24.04
C GLU A 71 16.62 19.32 24.40
N ASN A 72 16.78 20.59 24.03
CA ASN A 72 15.79 21.64 24.28
C ASN A 72 14.67 21.68 23.22
N ILE A 73 14.71 20.83 22.19
CA ILE A 73 13.66 20.79 21.17
C ILE A 73 12.48 19.96 21.69
N SER A 74 11.34 20.62 21.95
CA SER A 74 10.14 20.02 22.54
C SER A 74 9.54 18.78 21.85
N ILE A 75 9.95 18.50 20.61
CA ILE A 75 9.48 17.38 19.79
C ILE A 75 10.52 16.26 19.64
N ILE A 76 11.71 16.38 20.23
CA ILE A 76 12.79 15.39 20.17
C ILE A 76 13.16 14.95 21.59
N ASP A 77 13.23 13.65 21.81
CA ASP A 77 13.79 13.04 23.03
C ASP A 77 15.10 12.33 22.69
N ILE A 78 16.14 12.51 23.49
CA ILE A 78 17.50 12.06 23.13
C ILE A 78 17.95 10.91 24.03
N LYS A 79 18.39 9.83 23.39
CA LYS A 79 19.09 8.72 24.04
C LYS A 79 20.57 8.76 23.68
N ASN A 80 21.42 8.99 24.67
CA ASN A 80 22.86 8.95 24.50
C ASN A 80 23.35 7.49 24.34
N VAL A 81 24.23 7.25 23.37
CA VAL A 81 24.80 5.95 23.01
C VAL A 81 26.31 5.99 23.24
N ASP A 82 26.87 4.92 23.81
CA ASP A 82 28.31 4.81 24.06
C ASP A 82 29.10 4.82 22.74
N LYS A 83 30.30 5.41 22.75
CA LYS A 83 31.21 5.50 21.60
C LYS A 83 31.60 4.13 21.02
N ASN A 84 31.56 3.07 21.85
CA ASN A 84 31.99 1.72 21.46
C ASN A 84 30.86 0.87 20.86
N GLU A 85 29.61 1.31 20.93
CA GLU A 85 28.47 0.58 20.38
C GLU A 85 28.30 0.85 18.88
N ASN A 86 27.84 -0.17 18.15
CA ASN A 86 27.44 0.01 16.76
C ASN A 86 26.07 0.70 16.72
N ILE A 87 26.05 1.96 16.28
CA ILE A 87 24.85 2.80 16.25
C ILE A 87 23.70 2.16 15.47
N THR A 88 23.99 1.46 14.37
CA THR A 88 22.99 0.79 13.55
C THR A 88 22.35 -0.38 14.30
N SER A 89 23.16 -1.20 14.98
CA SER A 89 22.64 -2.31 15.81
C SER A 89 21.84 -1.78 16.98
N TYR A 90 22.32 -0.72 17.65
CA TYR A 90 21.61 -0.11 18.77
C TYR A 90 20.25 0.47 18.36
N MET A 91 20.16 1.11 17.19
CA MET A 91 18.90 1.61 16.64
C MET A 91 17.89 0.48 16.40
N LEU A 92 18.35 -0.65 15.84
CA LEU A 92 17.50 -1.81 15.57
C LEU A 92 17.04 -2.50 16.87
N ASP A 93 17.95 -2.67 17.83
CA ASP A 93 17.66 -3.33 19.11
C ASP A 93 16.72 -2.52 20.01
N ASN A 94 16.75 -1.18 19.89
CA ASN A 94 15.95 -0.26 20.69
C ASN A 94 14.77 0.36 19.92
N ASP A 95 14.51 -0.09 18.70
CA ASP A 95 13.40 0.34 17.86
C ASP A 95 13.35 1.86 17.62
N LEU A 96 14.50 2.47 17.32
CA LEU A 96 14.65 3.92 17.16
C LEU A 96 14.56 4.37 15.68
N PRO A 97 13.81 5.44 15.37
CA PRO A 97 13.65 5.95 14.00
C PRO A 97 14.94 6.51 13.40
N ALA A 98 15.78 7.12 14.21
CA ALA A 98 16.97 7.81 13.74
C ALA A 98 18.06 7.90 14.83
N ALA A 99 19.30 8.10 14.38
CA ALA A 99 20.42 8.44 15.21
C ALA A 99 21.33 9.50 14.57
N ILE A 100 21.97 10.31 15.40
CA ILE A 100 22.97 11.29 14.99
C ILE A 100 24.32 10.85 15.53
N VAL A 101 25.32 10.77 14.67
CA VAL A 101 26.71 10.53 15.07
C VAL A 101 27.51 11.80 14.81
N ILE A 102 28.07 12.36 15.88
CA ILE A 102 29.02 13.47 15.83
C ILE A 102 30.40 12.87 15.59
N PRO A 103 31.09 13.18 14.47
CA PRO A 103 32.37 12.56 14.16
C PRO A 103 33.48 13.07 15.08
N ASN A 104 34.48 12.23 15.35
CA ASN A 104 35.69 12.66 16.05
C ASN A 104 36.41 13.78 15.27
N GLY A 105 36.84 14.84 15.95
CA GLY A 105 37.44 16.04 15.37
C GLY A 105 36.45 17.16 15.04
N PHE A 106 35.16 16.99 15.36
CA PHE A 106 34.12 17.98 15.04
C PHE A 106 34.39 19.36 15.64
N GLY A 107 34.84 19.43 16.90
CA GLY A 107 35.16 20.69 17.56
C GLY A 107 36.43 21.36 17.01
N GLU A 108 37.43 20.57 16.64
CA GLU A 108 38.65 21.08 15.98
C GLU A 108 38.32 21.62 14.58
N ASP A 109 37.56 20.86 13.80
CA ASP A 109 37.07 21.28 12.48
C ASP A 109 36.29 22.59 12.55
N LEU A 110 35.41 22.75 13.55
CA LEU A 110 34.63 23.98 13.72
C LEU A 110 35.49 25.19 14.05
N ASN A 111 36.46 25.04 14.95
CA ASN A 111 37.43 26.10 15.24
C ASN A 111 38.19 26.52 13.98
N ASP A 112 38.66 25.54 13.21
CA ASP A 112 39.40 25.77 11.97
C ASP A 112 38.53 26.42 10.90
N ILE A 113 37.25 26.04 10.77
CA ILE A 113 36.32 26.64 9.81
C ILE A 113 35.99 28.10 10.16
N ILE A 114 35.85 28.41 11.45
CA ILE A 114 35.62 29.79 11.92
C ILE A 114 36.81 30.68 11.57
N LEU A 115 38.04 30.16 11.68
CA LEU A 115 39.28 30.88 11.39
C LEU A 115 39.62 30.91 9.89
N ASN A 116 39.35 29.82 9.17
CA ASN A 116 39.64 29.59 7.75
C ASN A 116 38.41 29.01 7.05
N PRO A 117 37.52 29.87 6.52
CA PRO A 117 36.22 29.44 6.02
C PRO A 117 36.37 28.84 4.61
N ILE A 118 36.88 27.62 4.50
CA ILE A 118 37.05 26.88 3.24
C ILE A 118 36.44 25.47 3.35
N SER A 119 36.42 24.88 4.54
CA SER A 119 35.90 23.53 4.83
C SER A 119 34.47 23.53 5.38
N THR A 120 33.88 22.33 5.43
CA THR A 120 32.59 22.03 6.06
C THR A 120 32.74 20.74 6.86
N THR A 121 32.12 20.64 8.02
CA THR A 121 32.02 19.38 8.78
C THR A 121 30.60 18.83 8.70
N ASN A 122 30.44 17.51 8.71
CA ASN A 122 29.14 16.86 8.53
C ASN A 122 28.83 15.91 9.69
N LEU A 123 27.64 16.05 10.26
CA LEU A 123 27.06 15.05 11.15
C LEU A 123 26.59 13.85 10.34
N SER A 124 26.77 12.63 10.83
CA SER A 124 26.18 11.45 10.18
C SER A 124 24.79 11.20 10.75
N PHE A 125 23.75 11.27 9.92
CA PHE A 125 22.37 10.99 10.29
C PHE A 125 21.99 9.60 9.80
N TYR A 126 21.90 8.66 10.74
CA TYR A 126 21.42 7.31 10.49
C TYR A 126 19.90 7.28 10.65
N TYR A 127 19.18 6.66 9.72
CA TYR A 127 17.73 6.57 9.82
C TYR A 127 17.19 5.21 9.36
N ASP A 128 16.05 4.83 9.93
CA ASP A 128 15.26 3.68 9.50
C ASP A 128 14.21 4.14 8.47
N PRO A 129 14.35 3.75 7.19
CA PRO A 129 13.43 4.17 6.15
C PRO A 129 12.04 3.53 6.27
N ALA A 130 11.87 2.46 7.06
CA ALA A 130 10.54 1.96 7.41
C ALA A 130 9.72 2.96 8.25
N ARG A 131 10.37 4.02 8.75
CA ARG A 131 9.77 5.12 9.53
C ARG A 131 9.86 6.47 8.81
N GLY A 132 9.81 6.47 7.46
CA GLY A 132 10.00 7.63 6.60
C GLY A 132 9.34 8.93 7.08
N ASP A 133 8.05 8.88 7.43
CA ASP A 133 7.30 10.07 7.87
C ASP A 133 7.85 10.67 9.18
N THR A 134 8.33 9.83 10.10
CA THR A 134 8.98 10.27 11.35
C THR A 134 10.36 10.83 11.07
N VAL A 135 11.12 10.15 10.21
CA VAL A 135 12.47 10.56 9.82
C VAL A 135 12.46 11.91 9.13
N ASP A 136 11.50 12.19 8.25
CA ASP A 136 11.40 13.46 7.53
C ASP A 136 11.10 14.63 8.47
N VAL A 137 10.28 14.42 9.51
CA VAL A 137 10.05 15.43 10.55
C VAL A 137 11.34 15.68 11.33
N ILE A 138 11.97 14.63 11.85
CA ILE A 138 13.26 14.74 12.58
C ILE A 138 14.30 15.47 11.71
N LYS A 139 14.42 15.09 10.44
CA LYS A 139 15.34 15.67 9.48
C LYS A 139 15.06 17.15 9.23
N THR A 140 13.79 17.54 9.09
CA THR A 140 13.40 18.95 8.90
C THR A 140 13.77 19.81 10.10
N VAL A 141 13.54 19.26 11.30
CA VAL A 141 13.90 19.90 12.57
C VAL A 141 15.41 20.06 12.67
N LEU A 142 16.17 18.99 12.44
CA LEU A 142 17.64 19.02 12.45
C LEU A 142 18.19 20.00 11.41
N GLN A 143 17.67 20.01 10.19
CA GLN A 143 18.10 20.94 9.15
C GLN A 143 17.82 22.40 9.53
N SER A 144 16.68 22.67 10.18
CA SER A 144 16.30 23.99 10.64
C SER A 144 17.20 24.46 11.80
N THR A 145 17.52 23.58 12.76
CA THR A 145 18.47 23.83 13.84
C THR A 145 19.88 24.09 13.30
N LEU A 146 20.37 23.24 12.38
CA LEU A 146 21.68 23.43 11.75
C LEU A 146 21.72 24.72 10.92
N TYR A 147 20.62 25.08 10.25
CA TYR A 147 20.51 26.34 9.54
C TYR A 147 20.66 27.54 10.48
N GLU A 148 19.99 27.50 11.64
CA GLU A 148 20.12 28.55 12.65
C GLU A 148 21.55 28.65 13.22
N ILE A 149 22.19 27.51 13.52
CA ILE A 149 23.59 27.48 13.97
C ILE A 149 24.52 28.06 12.91
N ASN A 150 24.36 27.66 11.64
CA ASN A 150 25.13 28.19 10.52
C ASN A 150 24.92 29.70 10.35
N MET A 151 23.68 30.19 10.55
CA MET A 151 23.34 31.61 10.53
C MET A 151 24.06 32.39 11.64
N GLN A 152 24.06 31.87 12.87
CA GLN A 152 24.67 32.55 14.02
C GLN A 152 26.20 32.55 13.95
N LEU A 153 26.81 31.44 13.53
CA LEU A 153 28.27 31.31 13.50
C LEU A 153 28.92 32.01 12.30
N THR A 154 28.25 32.03 11.13
CA THR A 154 28.88 32.48 9.88
C THR A 154 28.02 33.37 8.98
N GLY A 155 26.85 33.81 9.45
CA GLY A 155 25.95 34.65 8.65
C GLY A 155 25.24 33.90 7.52
N GLY A 156 25.08 32.58 7.64
CA GLY A 156 24.24 31.77 6.75
C GLY A 156 25.02 30.90 5.76
N ARG A 157 26.35 30.88 5.85
CA ARG A 157 27.14 29.90 5.12
C ARG A 157 26.99 28.52 5.77
N LYS A 158 26.71 27.50 4.96
CA LYS A 158 26.63 26.11 5.44
C LYS A 158 28.03 25.63 5.83
N ILE A 159 28.31 25.52 7.13
CA ILE A 159 29.55 24.98 7.70
C ILE A 159 29.32 23.63 8.39
N ILE A 160 28.15 23.44 8.98
CA ILE A 160 27.69 22.16 9.51
C ILE A 160 26.61 21.62 8.57
N GLY A 161 26.86 20.44 8.02
CA GLY A 161 25.92 19.70 7.19
C GLY A 161 25.46 18.39 7.82
N LEU A 162 24.48 17.78 7.17
CA LEU A 162 23.95 16.47 7.51
C LEU A 162 24.32 15.51 6.38
N ASN A 163 24.99 14.41 6.69
CA ASN A 163 25.29 13.32 5.77
C ASN A 163 24.40 12.13 6.13
N GLU A 164 23.50 11.78 5.22
CA GLU A 164 22.45 10.79 5.45
C GLU A 164 22.99 9.38 5.20
N LYS A 165 22.71 8.47 6.14
CA LYS A 165 23.09 7.05 6.07
C LYS A 165 21.88 6.21 6.45
N ILE A 166 21.66 5.12 5.72
CA ILE A 166 20.58 4.19 6.01
C ILE A 166 21.05 3.24 7.12
N ALA A 167 20.29 3.13 8.20
CA ALA A 167 20.56 2.17 9.27
C ALA A 167 20.16 0.75 8.81
N ALA A 168 18.95 0.57 8.28
CA ALA A 168 18.51 -0.61 7.53
C ALA A 168 17.13 -0.33 6.89
N GLY A 169 16.82 -0.87 5.71
CA GLY A 169 15.46 -0.82 5.09
C GLY A 169 15.29 0.18 3.94
N GLU A 170 14.16 0.08 3.21
CA GLU A 170 13.76 0.99 2.12
C GLU A 170 12.72 2.01 2.61
N ASN A 171 12.73 3.23 2.06
CA ASN A 171 11.87 4.34 2.50
C ASN A 171 10.44 4.07 2.07
N LEU A 172 9.57 3.69 3.01
CA LEU A 172 8.19 3.30 2.72
C LEU A 172 7.22 4.28 3.34
N SER A 173 6.65 5.16 2.51
CA SER A 173 5.56 6.05 2.87
C SER A 173 4.26 5.28 3.06
N TYR A 174 3.29 5.84 3.80
CA TYR A 174 1.93 5.31 3.88
C TYR A 174 1.33 5.00 2.50
N ILE A 175 1.61 5.84 1.49
CA ILE A 175 1.14 5.62 0.11
C ILE A 175 1.71 4.32 -0.50
N ASP A 176 2.95 3.99 -0.20
CA ASP A 176 3.62 2.78 -0.69
C ASP A 176 2.94 1.52 -0.11
N PHE A 177 2.47 1.59 1.14
CA PHE A 177 1.68 0.53 1.75
C PHE A 177 0.23 0.49 1.23
N PHE A 178 -0.40 1.65 1.13
CA PHE A 178 -1.84 1.79 0.93
C PHE A 178 -2.27 1.53 -0.51
N LEU A 179 -1.52 2.01 -1.50
CA LEU A 179 -1.92 1.95 -2.90
C LEU A 179 -2.02 0.51 -3.45
N PRO A 180 -1.04 -0.39 -3.20
CA PRO A 180 -1.18 -1.81 -3.54
C PRO A 180 -2.38 -2.49 -2.86
N GLY A 181 -2.63 -2.16 -1.58
CA GLY A 181 -3.80 -2.65 -0.85
C GLY A 181 -5.13 -2.16 -1.46
N MET A 182 -5.17 -0.92 -1.94
CA MET A 182 -6.33 -0.34 -2.62
C MET A 182 -6.60 -0.98 -3.99
N ILE A 183 -5.56 -1.42 -4.71
CA ILE A 183 -5.72 -2.22 -5.93
C ILE A 183 -6.44 -3.53 -5.60
N GLY A 184 -5.93 -4.28 -4.61
CA GLY A 184 -6.56 -5.52 -4.14
C GLY A 184 -8.02 -5.34 -3.74
N PHE A 185 -8.31 -4.30 -2.94
CA PHE A 185 -9.66 -3.95 -2.51
C PHE A 185 -10.58 -3.58 -3.68
N THR A 186 -10.10 -2.82 -4.66
CA THR A 186 -10.90 -2.39 -5.82
C THR A 186 -11.24 -3.57 -6.73
N ILE A 187 -10.27 -4.45 -6.98
CA ILE A 187 -10.51 -5.68 -7.75
C ILE A 187 -11.49 -6.59 -6.99
N MET A 188 -11.34 -6.73 -5.68
CA MET A 188 -12.25 -7.52 -4.84
C MET A 188 -13.70 -7.03 -4.97
N THR A 189 -13.93 -5.76 -4.68
CA THR A 189 -15.29 -5.18 -4.67
C THR A 189 -15.92 -5.26 -6.05
N SER A 190 -15.21 -4.81 -7.09
CA SER A 190 -15.72 -4.88 -8.47
C SER A 190 -16.02 -6.32 -8.93
N SER A 191 -15.19 -7.29 -8.56
CA SER A 191 -15.36 -8.69 -8.95
C SER A 191 -16.49 -9.39 -8.18
N ILE A 192 -16.61 -9.17 -6.87
CA ILE A 192 -17.71 -9.72 -6.05
C ILE A 192 -19.04 -9.11 -6.52
N TYR A 193 -19.18 -7.79 -6.47
CA TYR A 193 -20.43 -7.12 -6.79
C TYR A 193 -20.82 -7.30 -8.26
N GLY A 194 -19.86 -7.23 -9.19
CA GLY A 194 -20.19 -7.45 -10.59
C GLY A 194 -20.58 -8.91 -10.91
N SER A 195 -20.12 -9.89 -10.12
CA SER A 195 -20.55 -11.28 -10.27
C SER A 195 -21.94 -11.49 -9.69
N ILE A 196 -22.20 -10.91 -8.51
CA ILE A 196 -23.51 -10.90 -7.86
C ILE A 196 -24.55 -10.22 -8.77
N GLU A 197 -24.32 -8.96 -9.17
CA GLU A 197 -25.25 -8.17 -9.98
C GLU A 197 -25.60 -8.91 -11.27
N ARG A 198 -24.61 -9.45 -11.99
CA ARG A 198 -24.87 -10.14 -13.26
C ARG A 198 -25.71 -11.39 -13.05
N ASN A 199 -25.40 -12.20 -12.05
CA ASN A 199 -26.15 -13.43 -11.81
C ASN A 199 -27.59 -13.13 -11.38
N THR A 200 -27.80 -12.23 -10.42
CA THR A 200 -29.13 -11.92 -9.90
C THR A 200 -29.98 -11.15 -10.91
N LYS A 201 -29.42 -10.16 -11.59
CA LYS A 201 -30.12 -9.35 -12.59
C LYS A 201 -30.43 -10.12 -13.86
N TYR A 202 -29.53 -10.99 -14.32
CA TYR A 202 -29.80 -11.82 -15.50
C TYR A 202 -30.88 -12.87 -15.21
N ARG A 203 -30.92 -13.38 -13.99
CA ARG A 203 -32.00 -14.26 -13.51
C ARG A 203 -33.32 -13.51 -13.42
N LYS A 204 -33.36 -12.40 -12.68
CA LYS A 204 -34.57 -11.57 -12.46
C LYS A 204 -35.20 -11.07 -13.77
N ASN A 205 -34.37 -10.61 -14.72
CA ASN A 205 -34.84 -10.12 -16.01
C ASN A 205 -35.11 -11.22 -17.05
N GLY A 206 -35.00 -12.50 -16.67
CA GLY A 206 -35.20 -13.64 -17.56
C GLY A 206 -34.19 -13.73 -18.72
N ILE A 207 -33.04 -13.06 -18.59
CA ILE A 207 -31.98 -13.07 -19.62
C ILE A 207 -31.34 -14.47 -19.70
N LEU A 208 -31.14 -15.15 -18.57
CA LEU A 208 -30.62 -16.52 -18.56
C LEU A 208 -31.51 -17.48 -19.36
N ARG A 209 -32.84 -17.38 -19.22
CA ARG A 209 -33.81 -18.19 -19.97
C ARG A 209 -33.75 -17.92 -21.47
N LYS A 210 -33.56 -16.66 -21.88
CA LYS A 210 -33.36 -16.29 -23.29
C LYS A 210 -32.01 -16.79 -23.83
N LEU A 211 -30.95 -16.78 -23.03
CA LEU A 211 -29.65 -17.32 -23.44
C LEU A 211 -29.72 -18.84 -23.63
N LEU A 212 -30.49 -19.56 -22.81
CA LEU A 212 -30.72 -21.00 -22.96
C LEU A 212 -31.41 -21.39 -24.28
N THR A 213 -32.14 -20.49 -24.93
CA THR A 213 -32.76 -20.74 -26.24
C THR A 213 -31.81 -20.48 -27.42
N THR A 214 -30.56 -20.09 -27.14
CA THR A 214 -29.51 -19.83 -28.16
C THR A 214 -28.46 -20.95 -28.14
N PRO A 215 -27.62 -21.12 -29.19
CA PRO A 215 -26.56 -22.14 -29.20
C PRO A 215 -25.38 -21.82 -28.26
N VAL A 216 -25.53 -20.86 -27.35
CA VAL A 216 -24.50 -20.44 -26.39
C VAL A 216 -24.37 -21.47 -25.28
N ASN A 217 -23.14 -21.91 -25.00
CA ASN A 217 -22.87 -22.84 -23.91
C ASN A 217 -22.47 -22.13 -22.61
N LYS A 218 -22.45 -22.90 -21.51
CA LYS A 218 -22.17 -22.36 -20.18
C LYS A 218 -20.79 -21.70 -20.06
N THR A 219 -19.81 -22.33 -20.68
CA THR A 219 -18.41 -21.91 -20.61
C THR A 219 -18.15 -20.62 -21.39
N GLU A 220 -18.78 -20.44 -22.55
CA GLU A 220 -18.64 -19.23 -23.38
C GLU A 220 -19.11 -17.96 -22.65
N TRP A 221 -20.27 -18.01 -22.00
CA TRP A 221 -20.77 -16.87 -21.25
C TRP A 221 -19.96 -16.63 -19.98
N LEU A 222 -19.55 -17.69 -19.26
CA LEU A 222 -18.69 -17.54 -18.09
C LEU A 222 -17.37 -16.87 -18.46
N LEU A 223 -16.74 -17.33 -19.55
CA LEU A 223 -15.52 -16.72 -20.10
C LEU A 223 -15.74 -15.26 -20.50
N ALA A 224 -16.86 -14.93 -21.15
CA ALA A 224 -17.18 -13.54 -21.46
C ALA A 224 -17.29 -12.67 -20.20
N LYS A 225 -17.94 -13.18 -19.14
CA LYS A 225 -18.02 -12.46 -17.86
C LYS A 225 -16.67 -12.28 -17.20
N MET A 226 -15.81 -13.31 -17.26
CA MET A 226 -14.46 -13.23 -16.69
C MET A 226 -13.56 -12.29 -17.46
N LEU A 227 -13.59 -12.29 -18.79
CA LEU A 227 -12.84 -11.33 -19.60
C LEU A 227 -13.27 -9.89 -19.30
N PHE A 228 -14.57 -9.66 -19.10
CA PHE A 228 -15.05 -8.35 -18.69
C PHE A 228 -14.57 -7.95 -17.28
N MET A 229 -14.54 -8.89 -16.32
CA MET A 229 -13.99 -8.63 -14.98
C MET A 229 -12.50 -8.34 -15.00
N LEU A 230 -11.74 -9.10 -15.78
CA LEU A 230 -10.32 -8.86 -15.98
C LEU A 230 -10.09 -7.47 -16.56
N PHE A 231 -10.86 -7.09 -17.59
CA PHE A 231 -10.77 -5.75 -18.15
C PHE A 231 -10.98 -4.66 -17.09
N LEU A 232 -12.03 -4.77 -16.25
CA LEU A 232 -12.26 -3.81 -15.16
C LEU A 232 -11.14 -3.82 -14.11
N SER A 233 -10.57 -4.99 -13.83
CA SER A 233 -9.48 -5.16 -12.87
C SER A 233 -8.19 -4.48 -13.36
N PHE A 234 -7.83 -4.68 -14.63
CA PHE A 234 -6.70 -3.97 -15.25
C PHE A 234 -6.96 -2.48 -15.37
N LEU A 235 -8.17 -2.08 -15.79
CA LEU A 235 -8.53 -0.67 -15.94
C LEU A 235 -8.43 0.08 -14.61
N SER A 236 -9.01 -0.47 -13.54
CA SER A 236 -8.94 0.13 -12.20
C SER A 236 -7.52 0.16 -11.67
N THR A 237 -6.75 -0.92 -11.83
CA THR A 237 -5.32 -0.96 -11.45
C THR A 237 -4.52 0.13 -12.15
N ILE A 238 -4.66 0.27 -13.47
CA ILE A 238 -3.96 1.30 -14.26
C ILE A 238 -4.34 2.69 -13.77
N ILE A 239 -5.63 2.95 -13.53
CA ILE A 239 -6.08 4.26 -13.06
C ILE A 239 -5.52 4.58 -11.67
N ILE A 240 -5.55 3.61 -10.75
CA ILE A 240 -5.00 3.77 -9.40
C ILE A 240 -3.50 4.06 -9.46
N LEU A 241 -2.74 3.33 -10.29
CA LEU A 241 -1.32 3.58 -10.51
C LEU A 241 -1.04 4.96 -11.10
N ILE A 242 -1.83 5.41 -12.07
CA ILE A 242 -1.71 6.75 -12.65
C ILE A 242 -1.96 7.82 -11.59
N VAL A 243 -2.97 7.64 -10.73
CA VAL A 243 -3.25 8.59 -9.63
C VAL A 243 -2.11 8.60 -8.62
N GLY A 244 -1.62 7.43 -8.20
CA GLY A 244 -0.46 7.31 -7.33
C GLY A 244 0.77 8.04 -7.87
N TRP A 245 1.06 7.85 -9.15
CA TRP A 245 2.19 8.49 -9.81
C TRP A 245 2.01 10.01 -9.94
N ILE A 246 0.86 10.49 -10.42
CA ILE A 246 0.64 11.92 -10.67
C ILE A 246 0.50 12.74 -9.37
N VAL A 247 -0.22 12.21 -8.38
CA VAL A 247 -0.59 12.97 -7.16
C VAL A 247 0.44 12.80 -6.05
N PHE A 248 0.98 11.58 -5.90
CA PHE A 248 1.84 11.22 -4.77
C PHE A 248 3.28 10.92 -5.20
N ASN A 249 3.62 11.06 -6.49
CA ASN A 249 4.94 10.75 -7.04
C ASN A 249 5.38 9.29 -6.74
N LEU A 250 4.42 8.38 -6.63
CA LEU A 250 4.67 6.97 -6.34
C LEU A 250 5.34 6.29 -7.53
N HIS A 251 6.44 5.59 -7.27
CA HIS A 251 7.12 4.75 -8.24
C HIS A 251 6.95 3.29 -7.83
N VAL A 252 6.28 2.51 -8.68
CA VAL A 252 6.07 1.07 -8.45
C VAL A 252 6.83 0.24 -9.46
N HIS A 253 7.25 -0.95 -9.03
CA HIS A 253 7.77 -1.99 -9.91
C HIS A 253 6.61 -2.77 -10.52
N LEU A 254 6.59 -2.88 -11.85
CA LEU A 254 5.59 -3.66 -12.58
C LEU A 254 6.28 -4.82 -13.27
N ASP A 255 5.94 -6.02 -12.83
CA ASP A 255 6.54 -7.26 -13.32
C ASP A 255 5.46 -8.30 -13.68
N ILE A 256 5.90 -9.50 -14.02
CA ILE A 256 4.99 -10.60 -14.36
C ILE A 256 4.11 -11.02 -13.18
N PHE A 257 4.62 -10.92 -11.94
CA PHE A 257 3.86 -11.27 -10.74
C PHE A 257 2.70 -10.31 -10.52
N THR A 258 2.91 -9.03 -10.78
CA THR A 258 1.85 -8.02 -10.76
C THR A 258 0.69 -8.40 -11.70
N VAL A 259 1.01 -8.81 -12.92
CA VAL A 259 0.00 -9.25 -13.91
C VAL A 259 -0.72 -10.52 -13.44
N ILE A 260 0.02 -11.50 -12.93
CA ILE A 260 -0.55 -12.75 -12.38
C ILE A 260 -1.46 -12.47 -11.19
N LEU A 261 -1.08 -11.54 -10.31
CA LEU A 261 -1.87 -11.12 -9.15
C LEU A 261 -3.16 -10.43 -9.57
N VAL A 262 -3.13 -9.51 -10.53
CA VAL A 262 -4.36 -8.88 -11.06
C VAL A 262 -5.33 -9.92 -11.61
N ILE A 263 -4.82 -10.87 -12.42
CA ILE A 263 -5.62 -11.94 -12.99
C ILE A 263 -6.20 -12.82 -11.86
N SER A 264 -5.34 -13.35 -11.00
CA SER A 264 -5.74 -14.31 -9.96
C SER A 264 -6.71 -13.70 -8.96
N THR A 265 -6.48 -12.44 -8.56
CA THR A 265 -7.37 -11.67 -7.69
C THR A 265 -8.76 -11.51 -8.31
N SER A 266 -8.83 -11.20 -9.61
CA SER A 266 -10.11 -11.07 -10.34
C SER A 266 -10.89 -12.40 -10.35
N PHE A 267 -10.22 -13.51 -10.63
CA PHE A 267 -10.84 -14.84 -10.63
C PHE A 267 -11.28 -15.29 -9.23
N LEU A 268 -10.43 -15.08 -8.22
CA LEU A 268 -10.71 -15.37 -6.82
C LEU A 268 -12.01 -14.72 -6.36
N PHE A 269 -12.09 -13.40 -6.50
CA PHE A 269 -13.22 -12.64 -5.98
C PHE A 269 -14.45 -12.74 -6.87
N SER A 270 -14.28 -12.98 -8.17
CA SER A 270 -15.38 -13.39 -9.03
C SER A 270 -15.97 -14.72 -8.56
N GLY A 271 -15.14 -15.72 -8.25
CA GLY A 271 -15.56 -17.00 -7.70
C GLY A 271 -16.36 -16.86 -6.42
N ILE A 272 -15.89 -16.04 -5.47
CA ILE A 272 -16.62 -15.72 -4.23
C ILE A 272 -17.98 -15.08 -4.56
N GLY A 273 -18.02 -14.09 -5.46
CA GLY A 273 -19.28 -13.46 -5.88
C GLY A 273 -20.27 -14.45 -6.53
N MET A 274 -19.77 -15.42 -7.30
CA MET A 274 -20.59 -16.51 -7.86
C MET A 274 -21.18 -17.40 -6.78
N ILE A 275 -20.38 -17.79 -5.78
CA ILE A 275 -20.84 -18.59 -4.63
C ILE A 275 -21.94 -17.84 -3.88
N ILE A 276 -21.74 -16.55 -3.59
CA ILE A 276 -22.74 -15.72 -2.90
C ILE A 276 -24.04 -15.67 -3.72
N SER A 277 -23.95 -15.45 -5.03
CA SER A 277 -25.11 -15.33 -5.91
C SER A 277 -25.99 -16.58 -5.97
N ARG A 278 -25.47 -17.75 -5.58
CA ARG A 278 -26.25 -18.98 -5.48
C ARG A 278 -27.29 -18.91 -4.36
N PHE A 279 -26.97 -18.25 -3.26
CA PHE A 279 -27.80 -18.20 -2.07
C PHE A 279 -28.71 -16.97 -2.03
N VAL A 280 -28.44 -15.99 -2.90
CA VAL A 280 -29.15 -14.71 -2.90
C VAL A 280 -29.98 -14.56 -4.16
N LYS A 281 -31.31 -14.54 -4.00
CA LYS A 281 -32.26 -14.52 -5.11
C LYS A 281 -32.70 -13.11 -5.51
N GLU A 282 -32.81 -12.22 -4.53
CA GLU A 282 -33.28 -10.84 -4.73
C GLU A 282 -32.12 -9.86 -4.87
N GLU A 283 -32.23 -8.95 -5.84
CA GLU A 283 -31.22 -7.93 -6.15
C GLU A 283 -30.86 -7.07 -4.93
N GLU A 284 -31.85 -6.67 -4.12
CA GLU A 284 -31.66 -5.85 -2.92
C GLU A 284 -30.85 -6.60 -1.84
N THR A 285 -31.16 -7.88 -1.62
CA THR A 285 -30.41 -8.72 -0.66
C THR A 285 -29.00 -9.08 -1.17
N ALA A 286 -28.77 -8.97 -2.49
CA ALA A 286 -27.53 -9.34 -3.13
C ALA A 286 -26.39 -8.39 -2.76
N ASP A 287 -26.67 -7.10 -2.77
CA ASP A 287 -25.70 -6.08 -2.37
C ASP A 287 -25.38 -6.19 -0.87
N MET A 288 -26.38 -6.46 -0.03
CA MET A 288 -26.17 -6.70 1.41
C MET A 288 -25.29 -7.92 1.68
N ALA A 289 -25.51 -9.01 0.96
CA ALA A 289 -24.70 -10.22 1.10
C ALA A 289 -23.25 -10.01 0.63
N GLY A 290 -23.06 -9.27 -0.46
CA GLY A 290 -21.72 -8.82 -0.87
C GLY A 290 -21.05 -7.99 0.21
N GLY A 291 -21.78 -7.02 0.77
CA GLY A 291 -21.31 -6.12 1.84
C GLY A 291 -20.90 -6.85 3.12
N ALA A 292 -21.66 -7.87 3.54
CA ALA A 292 -21.35 -8.66 4.73
C ALA A 292 -19.98 -9.37 4.65
N ILE A 293 -19.48 -9.61 3.44
CA ILE A 293 -18.19 -10.26 3.19
C ILE A 293 -17.11 -9.22 2.89
N THR A 294 -17.40 -8.23 2.04
CA THR A 294 -16.41 -7.22 1.63
C THR A 294 -16.08 -6.25 2.76
N PHE A 295 -17.04 -5.87 3.59
CA PHE A 295 -16.83 -4.86 4.64
C PHE A 295 -15.86 -5.32 5.74
N PRO A 296 -15.97 -6.54 6.31
CA PRO A 296 -14.94 -7.03 7.23
C PRO A 296 -13.56 -7.16 6.57
N MET A 297 -13.50 -7.68 5.34
CA MET A 297 -12.22 -7.80 4.60
C MET A 297 -11.57 -6.45 4.35
N MET A 298 -12.36 -5.43 4.04
CA MET A 298 -11.89 -4.07 3.78
C MET A 298 -11.00 -3.53 4.91
N PHE A 299 -11.40 -3.74 6.17
CA PHE A 299 -10.65 -3.23 7.32
C PHE A 299 -9.61 -4.20 7.86
N LEU A 300 -9.90 -5.50 7.85
CA LEU A 300 -9.07 -6.50 8.54
C LEU A 300 -7.93 -7.03 7.66
N ALA A 301 -8.06 -7.00 6.34
CA ALA A 301 -7.07 -7.61 5.44
C ALA A 301 -5.81 -6.75 5.21
N GLY A 302 -5.62 -5.68 5.98
CA GLY A 302 -4.47 -4.79 5.83
C GLY A 302 -4.51 -3.92 4.56
N THR A 303 -5.69 -3.49 4.12
CA THR A 303 -5.83 -2.55 2.99
C THR A 303 -5.51 -1.12 3.42
N PHE A 304 -6.11 -0.64 4.52
CA PHE A 304 -5.96 0.76 5.00
C PHE A 304 -4.89 0.93 6.06
N PHE A 305 -4.63 -0.13 6.82
CA PHE A 305 -3.80 -0.12 8.02
C PHE A 305 -2.87 -1.33 8.03
N PRO A 306 -1.59 -1.19 8.39
CA PRO A 306 -0.69 -2.32 8.58
C PRO A 306 -1.27 -3.34 9.57
N LEU A 307 -0.96 -4.62 9.36
CA LEU A 307 -1.52 -5.66 10.21
C LEU A 307 -0.89 -5.66 11.61
N GLU A 308 0.37 -5.24 11.67
CA GLU A 308 1.24 -5.20 12.84
C GLU A 308 0.68 -4.30 13.95
N ILE A 309 -0.05 -3.25 13.57
CA ILE A 309 -0.66 -2.31 14.51
C ILE A 309 -1.99 -2.80 15.09
N MET A 310 -2.53 -3.93 14.60
CA MET A 310 -3.76 -4.52 15.12
C MET A 310 -3.45 -5.47 16.30
N PRO A 311 -4.36 -5.61 17.29
CA PRO A 311 -4.26 -6.65 18.31
C PRO A 311 -4.10 -8.05 17.72
N GLU A 312 -3.34 -8.92 18.37
CA GLU A 312 -3.00 -10.28 17.87
C GLU A 312 -4.22 -11.08 17.41
N PHE A 313 -5.34 -10.97 18.11
CA PHE A 313 -6.57 -11.69 17.74
C PHE A 313 -7.07 -11.28 16.34
N LEU A 314 -7.05 -9.98 16.01
CA LEU A 314 -7.44 -9.49 14.69
C LEU A 314 -6.44 -9.91 13.63
N GLN A 315 -5.15 -9.94 13.96
CA GLN A 315 -4.12 -10.44 13.03
C GLN A 315 -4.35 -11.89 12.64
N MET A 316 -4.76 -12.74 13.59
CA MET A 316 -5.11 -14.12 13.32
C MET A 316 -6.32 -14.24 12.37
N PHE A 317 -7.37 -13.44 12.59
CA PHE A 317 -8.52 -13.41 11.69
C PHE A 317 -8.18 -12.89 10.30
N ALA A 318 -7.36 -11.84 10.21
CA ALA A 318 -6.93 -11.26 8.95
C ALA A 318 -6.22 -12.28 8.05
N LYS A 319 -5.35 -13.12 8.64
CA LYS A 319 -4.61 -14.17 7.93
C LYS A 319 -5.50 -15.28 7.36
N ILE A 320 -6.77 -15.36 7.75
CA ILE A 320 -7.76 -16.28 7.13
C ILE A 320 -8.36 -15.66 5.86
N LEU A 321 -8.36 -14.33 5.74
CA LEU A 321 -9.05 -13.62 4.67
C LEU A 321 -8.23 -13.65 3.38
N PRO A 322 -8.81 -14.05 2.24
CA PRO A 322 -8.07 -14.08 0.98
C PRO A 322 -7.48 -12.72 0.57
N LEU A 323 -8.14 -11.62 0.93
CA LEU A 323 -7.66 -10.27 0.63
C LEU A 323 -6.31 -9.96 1.32
N TYR A 324 -6.00 -10.59 2.47
CA TYR A 324 -4.70 -10.40 3.12
C TYR A 324 -3.56 -10.84 2.21
N TYR A 325 -3.66 -12.04 1.64
CA TYR A 325 -2.66 -12.58 0.73
C TYR A 325 -2.56 -11.79 -0.58
N VAL A 326 -3.68 -11.23 -1.05
CA VAL A 326 -3.71 -10.35 -2.22
C VAL A 326 -2.94 -9.05 -1.93
N ASN A 327 -3.23 -8.40 -0.80
CA ASN A 327 -2.60 -7.14 -0.43
C ASN A 327 -1.09 -7.31 -0.22
N GLU A 328 -0.69 -8.36 0.51
CA GLU A 328 0.72 -8.70 0.70
C GLU A 328 1.40 -9.07 -0.61
N GLY A 329 0.72 -9.82 -1.49
CA GLY A 329 1.24 -10.15 -2.82
C GLY A 329 1.52 -8.89 -3.65
N PHE A 330 0.57 -7.95 -3.71
CA PHE A 330 0.79 -6.69 -4.43
C PHE A 330 1.89 -5.83 -3.80
N ARG A 331 1.95 -5.72 -2.47
CA ARG A 331 3.01 -4.95 -1.80
C ARG A 331 4.41 -5.51 -2.07
N ASN A 332 4.58 -6.83 -1.94
CA ASN A 332 5.88 -7.45 -2.17
C ASN A 332 6.29 -7.38 -3.65
N ALA A 333 5.34 -7.54 -4.59
CA ALA A 333 5.64 -7.44 -6.02
C ALA A 333 5.93 -6.02 -6.49
N MET A 334 5.16 -5.03 -6.01
CA MET A 334 5.19 -3.67 -6.54
C MET A 334 6.13 -2.73 -5.80
N ILE A 335 6.39 -2.97 -4.52
CA ILE A 335 7.08 -2.05 -3.63
C ILE A 335 8.32 -2.70 -3.04
N TYR A 336 8.17 -3.75 -2.23
CA TYR A 336 9.29 -4.31 -1.46
C TYR A 336 10.27 -5.12 -2.28
N MET A 337 9.86 -5.57 -3.48
CA MET A 337 10.66 -6.41 -4.39
C MET A 337 11.23 -7.68 -3.73
N ASP A 338 10.61 -8.17 -2.66
CA ASP A 338 10.99 -9.42 -1.98
C ASP A 338 10.45 -10.59 -2.82
N ILE A 339 11.33 -11.21 -3.61
CA ILE A 339 10.91 -12.23 -4.59
C ILE A 339 10.38 -13.51 -3.92
N ASP A 340 10.93 -13.88 -2.75
CA ASP A 340 10.54 -15.08 -2.03
C ASP A 340 9.13 -14.92 -1.44
N LYS A 341 8.86 -13.75 -0.81
CA LYS A 341 7.52 -13.42 -0.34
C LYS A 341 6.55 -13.23 -1.51
N THR A 342 6.98 -12.59 -2.59
CA THR A 342 6.15 -12.40 -3.79
C THR A 342 5.68 -13.73 -4.34
N LEU A 343 6.58 -14.71 -4.47
CA LEU A 343 6.25 -16.07 -4.89
C LEU A 343 5.30 -16.76 -3.92
N TYR A 344 5.57 -16.66 -2.61
CA TYR A 344 4.74 -17.24 -1.57
C TYR A 344 3.29 -16.71 -1.64
N PHE A 345 3.10 -15.39 -1.57
CA PHE A 345 1.78 -14.78 -1.58
C PHE A 345 1.07 -14.98 -2.92
N THR A 346 1.77 -14.84 -4.04
CA THR A 346 1.19 -15.10 -5.36
C THR A 346 0.71 -16.56 -5.49
N GLY A 347 1.48 -17.52 -4.94
CA GLY A 347 1.09 -18.93 -4.91
C GLY A 347 -0.23 -19.17 -4.18
N PHE A 348 -0.41 -18.55 -3.01
CA PHE A 348 -1.68 -18.62 -2.26
C PHE A 348 -2.83 -17.96 -3.02
N VAL A 349 -2.62 -16.79 -3.63
CA VAL A 349 -3.66 -16.09 -4.39
C VAL A 349 -4.09 -16.92 -5.60
N VAL A 350 -3.15 -17.52 -6.34
CA VAL A 350 -3.44 -18.42 -7.46
C VAL A 350 -4.21 -19.66 -6.98
N LEU A 351 -3.79 -20.27 -5.87
CA LEU A 351 -4.47 -21.42 -5.29
C LEU A 351 -5.91 -21.09 -4.91
N PHE A 352 -6.13 -19.98 -4.19
CA PHE A 352 -7.48 -19.53 -3.83
C PHE A 352 -8.29 -19.18 -5.08
N ALA A 353 -7.68 -18.54 -6.09
CA ALA A 353 -8.35 -18.23 -7.34
C ALA A 353 -8.89 -19.50 -8.00
N ILE A 354 -8.08 -20.56 -8.11
CA ILE A 354 -8.49 -21.85 -8.66
C ILE A 354 -9.64 -22.44 -7.83
N ILE A 355 -9.49 -22.51 -6.50
CA ILE A 355 -10.47 -23.13 -5.61
C ILE A 355 -11.82 -22.42 -5.68
N PHE A 356 -11.85 -21.11 -5.38
CA PHE A 356 -13.09 -20.35 -5.31
C PHE A 356 -13.74 -20.18 -6.69
N PHE A 357 -12.95 -20.03 -7.75
CA PHE A 357 -13.50 -19.93 -9.10
C PHE A 357 -14.12 -21.25 -9.56
N ILE A 358 -13.46 -22.39 -9.33
CA ILE A 358 -14.03 -23.71 -9.70
C ILE A 358 -15.31 -23.97 -8.90
N ILE A 359 -15.30 -23.74 -7.59
CA ILE A 359 -16.49 -23.92 -6.74
C ILE A 359 -17.63 -23.01 -7.23
N GLY A 360 -17.35 -21.72 -7.45
CA GLY A 360 -18.34 -20.77 -7.97
C GLY A 360 -18.89 -21.16 -9.34
N ALA A 361 -18.01 -21.56 -10.26
CA ALA A 361 -18.40 -21.99 -11.60
C ALA A 361 -19.27 -23.26 -11.58
N ILE A 362 -19.00 -24.20 -10.68
CA ILE A 362 -19.83 -25.41 -10.49
C ILE A 362 -21.19 -25.03 -9.91
N LEU A 363 -21.22 -24.20 -8.86
CA LEU A 363 -22.45 -23.82 -8.16
C LEU A 363 -23.40 -22.95 -8.98
N ILE A 364 -22.91 -22.25 -10.01
CA ILE A 364 -23.77 -21.57 -10.98
C ILE A 364 -24.60 -22.62 -11.72
N ASN A 365 -25.86 -22.78 -11.33
CA ASN A 365 -26.76 -23.68 -12.03
C ASN A 365 -27.53 -22.91 -13.10
N TRP A 366 -27.08 -23.03 -14.35
CA TRP A 366 -27.70 -22.32 -15.48
C TRP A 366 -29.06 -22.93 -15.86
N ARG A 367 -29.30 -24.22 -15.62
CA ARG A 367 -30.44 -24.94 -16.21
C ARG A 367 -31.69 -25.08 -15.34
N GLU A 368 -31.61 -24.84 -14.04
CA GLU A 368 -32.71 -25.11 -13.09
C GLU A 368 -33.43 -23.86 -12.55
N GLU A 369 -33.24 -22.69 -13.17
CA GLU A 369 -33.85 -21.41 -12.74
C GLU A 369 -34.47 -20.64 -13.92
#